data_AF-A0A9E2Q736-F1
#
_entry.id   AF-A0A9E2Q736-F1
#
_cell.length_a   1.000
_cell.length_b   1.000
_cell.length_c   1.000
_cell.angle_alpha   90.00
_cell.angle_beta   90.00
_cell.angle_gamma   90.00
#
_symmetry.space_group_name_H-M   'P 1'
#
loop_
_entity.id
_entity.type
_entity.pdbx_description
1 polymer ?
#
loop_
_entity_poly.entity_id
_entity_poly.type
_entity_poly.pdbx_seq_one_letter_code
_entity_poly.pdbx_strand_id
1 'polypeptide(L)'
;MPVEPSETGHDLVVVANRLPVDASVGPDGTLTWDRSPGGLVTALTPLTSQHDGAWVGWSGTPDLALEEFEVDGTHLVPVELSAQDVEHYYEGFSNDTLWPLYHDVIVQPSYHRTWWDAYRRVNQRFADAAATVAAPGGIVWVHDYQLQLVPAMLRALRPDLRIGFFLHIPFPATELFAQLPWRRQVIEGLLGADLIGFQRAGGASNFLQAVRRYTGAVTRGPVVLDVPSDAEPRRVRVGTFPISIDSARFDALARTPCVQERARQVRAELGNPDVVLLGVDRLDYTKGIRHRLQAYGEMLEEGRLPPDGTTLVQVATPSRENVGAYAQLRDEVEQVVGRLNGDYGTVGHSPVQYLHQSFDAAEMAA
;
A
#
# COMPACT_ATOMS: atom_id res chain seq x y z
N MET A 1 -8.35 29.49 10.84
CA MET A 1 -9.23 29.41 12.01
C MET A 1 -9.07 28.02 12.59
N PRO A 2 -8.73 27.83 13.87
CA PRO A 2 -8.77 26.51 14.47
C PRO A 2 -10.18 25.93 14.31
N VAL A 3 -10.26 24.69 13.82
CA VAL A 3 -11.52 23.93 13.74
C VAL A 3 -11.94 23.62 15.17
N GLU A 4 -13.15 24.05 15.58
CA GLU A 4 -13.66 23.68 16.90
C GLU A 4 -13.87 22.16 16.95
N PRO A 5 -13.31 21.46 17.96
CA PRO A 5 -13.45 20.02 18.05
C PRO A 5 -14.92 19.65 18.33
N SER A 6 -15.43 18.69 17.57
CA SER A 6 -16.69 18.00 17.86
C SER A 6 -16.66 17.44 19.29
N GLU A 7 -17.69 17.72 20.11
CA GLU A 7 -17.88 17.10 21.43
C GLU A 7 -18.08 15.56 21.35
N THR A 8 -18.21 15.00 20.13
CA THR A 8 -18.47 13.59 19.83
C THR A 8 -17.49 13.02 18.79
N GLY A 9 -16.20 13.36 18.88
CA GLY A 9 -15.18 12.78 17.99
C GLY A 9 -14.79 11.34 18.35
N HIS A 10 -14.03 10.67 17.48
CA HIS A 10 -13.55 9.31 17.70
C HIS A 10 -12.18 9.28 18.40
N ASP A 11 -12.02 8.38 19.36
CA ASP A 11 -10.77 8.20 20.13
C ASP A 11 -9.62 7.62 19.29
N LEU A 12 -9.96 6.88 18.23
CA LEU A 12 -9.03 6.34 17.25
C LEU A 12 -9.48 6.71 15.84
N VAL A 13 -8.61 7.39 15.09
CA VAL A 13 -8.82 7.70 13.67
C VAL A 13 -7.68 7.10 12.85
N VAL A 14 -8.01 6.18 11.95
CA VAL A 14 -7.07 5.66 10.95
C VAL A 14 -7.13 6.55 9.72
N VAL A 15 -5.97 6.93 9.18
CA VAL A 15 -5.88 7.75 7.97
C VAL A 15 -5.01 7.02 6.96
N ALA A 16 -5.62 6.57 5.86
CA ALA A 16 -4.93 5.85 4.79
C ALA A 16 -5.41 6.34 3.43
N ASN A 17 -4.61 6.17 2.37
CA ASN A 17 -4.99 6.67 1.05
C ASN A 17 -6.33 6.11 0.55
N ARG A 18 -6.64 4.84 0.85
CA ARG A 18 -7.90 4.19 0.47
C ARG A 18 -8.76 3.93 1.71
N LEU A 19 -10.08 3.99 1.54
CA LEU A 19 -11.04 3.38 2.45
C LEU A 19 -10.85 1.84 2.47
N PRO A 20 -11.44 1.12 3.45
CA PRO A 20 -11.47 -0.35 3.44
C PRO A 20 -12.40 -0.93 2.36
N VAL A 21 -13.14 -0.06 1.65
CA VAL A 21 -14.06 -0.37 0.57
C VAL A 21 -13.81 0.57 -0.62
N ASP A 22 -13.97 0.05 -1.83
CA ASP A 22 -13.97 0.83 -3.07
C ASP A 22 -15.40 0.96 -3.60
N ALA A 23 -15.77 2.18 -3.94
CA ALA A 23 -17.08 2.53 -4.49
C ALA A 23 -17.03 2.48 -6.02
N SER A 24 -17.95 1.75 -6.62
CA SER A 24 -18.17 1.73 -8.07
C SER A 24 -19.55 2.27 -8.40
N VAL A 25 -19.65 3.09 -9.44
CA VAL A 25 -20.93 3.63 -9.92
C VAL A 25 -21.37 2.84 -11.14
N GLY A 26 -22.48 2.12 -11.02
CA GLY A 26 -23.10 1.36 -12.11
C GLY A 26 -23.63 2.27 -13.24
N PRO A 27 -23.90 1.71 -14.43
CA PRO A 27 -24.43 2.48 -15.56
C PRO A 27 -25.79 3.16 -15.28
N ASP A 28 -26.53 2.66 -14.29
CA ASP A 28 -27.81 3.20 -13.81
C ASP A 28 -27.64 4.21 -12.66
N GLY A 29 -26.41 4.54 -12.28
CA GLY A 29 -26.08 5.43 -11.17
C GLY A 29 -26.11 4.76 -9.79
N THR A 30 -26.30 3.44 -9.71
CA THR A 30 -26.26 2.72 -8.44
C THR A 30 -24.83 2.64 -7.89
N LEU A 31 -24.68 2.87 -6.58
CA LEU A 31 -23.39 2.75 -5.91
C LEU A 31 -23.23 1.31 -5.39
N THR A 32 -22.21 0.61 -5.86
CA THR A 32 -21.81 -0.70 -5.35
C THR A 32 -20.49 -0.59 -4.61
N TRP A 33 -20.30 -1.46 -3.62
CA TRP A 33 -19.13 -1.46 -2.75
C TRP A 33 -18.42 -2.80 -2.83
N ASP A 34 -17.13 -2.75 -3.15
CA ASP A 34 -16.25 -3.90 -3.09
C ASP A 34 -15.23 -3.69 -1.99
N ARG A 35 -14.74 -4.77 -1.37
CA ARG A 35 -13.65 -4.64 -0.38
C ARG A 35 -12.38 -4.20 -1.10
N SER A 36 -11.73 -3.17 -0.56
CA SER A 36 -10.50 -2.67 -1.16
C SER A 36 -9.39 -3.72 -1.11
N PRO A 37 -8.65 -3.91 -2.21
CA PRO A 37 -7.55 -4.86 -2.24
C PRO A 37 -6.38 -4.35 -1.38
N GLY A 38 -5.80 -5.23 -0.55
CA GLY A 38 -4.51 -4.96 0.09
C GLY A 38 -4.38 -5.43 1.55
N GLY A 39 -3.12 -5.64 1.96
CA GLY A 39 -2.78 -6.11 3.30
C GLY A 39 -3.07 -5.09 4.42
N LEU A 40 -3.09 -3.79 4.09
CA LEU A 40 -3.35 -2.72 5.06
C LEU A 40 -4.79 -2.78 5.60
N VAL A 41 -5.77 -2.89 4.70
CA VAL A 41 -7.19 -3.02 5.06
C VAL A 41 -7.40 -4.27 5.92
N THR A 42 -6.89 -5.41 5.45
CA THR A 42 -7.01 -6.70 6.18
C THR A 42 -6.41 -6.64 7.59
N ALA A 43 -5.32 -5.89 7.78
CA ALA A 43 -4.64 -5.80 9.08
C ALA A 43 -5.30 -4.81 10.05
N LEU A 44 -6.00 -3.78 9.56
CA LEU A 44 -6.46 -2.66 10.38
C LEU A 44 -7.98 -2.63 10.62
N THR A 45 -8.81 -3.18 9.73
CA THR A 45 -10.27 -3.21 9.93
C THR A 45 -10.70 -3.82 11.27
N PRO A 46 -10.10 -4.93 11.77
CA PRO A 46 -10.47 -5.47 13.08
C PRO A 46 -10.20 -4.51 14.25
N LEU A 47 -9.22 -3.61 14.11
CA LEU A 47 -8.86 -2.64 15.16
C LEU A 47 -9.87 -1.48 15.20
N THR A 48 -10.33 -0.99 14.04
CA THR A 48 -11.29 0.13 14.01
C THR A 48 -12.67 -0.29 14.50
N SER A 49 -13.15 -1.47 14.10
CA SER A 49 -14.46 -1.99 14.56
C SER A 49 -14.50 -2.28 16.07
N GLN A 50 -13.36 -2.57 16.73
CA GLN A 50 -13.32 -2.85 18.17
C GLN A 50 -13.28 -1.60 19.05
N HIS A 51 -12.91 -0.45 18.47
CA HIS A 51 -12.64 0.79 19.22
C HIS A 51 -13.61 1.92 18.89
N ASP A 52 -14.70 1.65 18.18
CA ASP A 52 -15.62 2.68 17.67
C ASP A 52 -14.86 3.79 16.91
N GLY A 53 -13.88 3.35 16.10
CA GLY A 53 -12.92 4.22 15.43
C GLY A 53 -13.42 4.69 14.07
N ALA A 54 -12.88 5.84 13.63
CA ALA A 54 -13.12 6.34 12.28
C ALA A 54 -11.98 5.98 11.32
N TRP A 55 -12.30 5.89 10.03
CA TRP A 55 -11.34 5.68 8.95
C TRP A 55 -11.49 6.76 7.88
N VAL A 56 -10.46 7.58 7.73
CA VAL A 56 -10.37 8.62 6.69
C VAL A 56 -9.65 8.06 5.47
N GLY A 57 -10.27 8.13 4.30
CA GLY A 57 -9.73 7.53 3.06
C GLY A 57 -10.41 7.99 1.78
N TRP A 58 -9.74 7.85 0.63
CA TRP A 58 -10.39 8.03 -0.67
C TRP A 58 -11.16 6.77 -1.08
N SER A 59 -12.31 6.98 -1.71
CA SER A 59 -13.35 5.98 -1.95
C SER A 59 -13.12 5.03 -3.10
N GLY A 60 -12.13 5.21 -3.98
CA GLY A 60 -12.11 4.41 -5.20
C GLY A 60 -11.96 5.21 -6.46
N THR A 61 -12.81 6.24 -6.51
CA THR A 61 -13.35 6.79 -7.74
C THR A 61 -13.13 8.31 -7.76
N PRO A 62 -12.59 8.87 -8.85
CA PRO A 62 -12.40 10.31 -8.97
C PRO A 62 -13.72 11.05 -9.06
N ASP A 63 -13.74 12.32 -8.64
CA ASP A 63 -14.88 13.24 -8.74
C ASP A 63 -16.17 12.72 -8.09
N LEU A 64 -16.03 11.80 -7.13
CA LEU A 64 -17.12 11.21 -6.37
C LEU A 64 -17.11 11.76 -4.93
N ALA A 65 -18.00 12.71 -4.67
CA ALA A 65 -18.30 13.18 -3.33
C ALA A 65 -19.25 12.20 -2.63
N LEU A 66 -18.87 11.77 -1.42
CA LEU A 66 -19.68 10.89 -0.58
C LEU A 66 -19.80 11.51 0.81
N GLU A 67 -20.97 11.38 1.41
CA GLU A 67 -21.15 11.68 2.83
C GLU A 67 -20.45 10.61 3.68
N GLU A 68 -20.24 10.90 4.97
CA GLU A 68 -19.72 9.92 5.93
C GLU A 68 -20.73 8.77 6.12
N PHE A 69 -20.24 7.53 6.29
CA PHE A 69 -21.11 6.36 6.39
C PHE A 69 -20.47 5.23 7.22
N GLU A 70 -21.28 4.32 7.75
CA GLU A 70 -20.80 3.17 8.52
C GLU A 70 -20.73 1.88 7.69
N VAL A 71 -19.65 1.12 7.86
CA VAL A 71 -19.52 -0.24 7.34
C VAL A 71 -18.91 -1.14 8.41
N ASP A 72 -19.56 -2.28 8.71
CA ASP A 72 -19.07 -3.28 9.67
C ASP A 72 -18.65 -2.66 11.03
N GLY A 73 -19.39 -1.66 11.50
CA GLY A 73 -19.14 -0.94 12.76
C GLY A 73 -17.92 -0.02 12.75
N THR A 74 -17.41 0.36 11.57
CA THR A 74 -16.40 1.41 11.39
C THR A 74 -17.03 2.62 10.72
N HIS A 75 -16.82 3.81 11.29
CA HIS A 75 -17.24 5.08 10.68
C HIS A 75 -16.26 5.48 9.57
N LEU A 76 -16.72 5.60 8.33
CA LEU A 76 -15.90 5.92 7.17
C LEU A 76 -16.09 7.38 6.77
N VAL A 77 -14.96 8.06 6.58
CA VAL A 77 -14.88 9.49 6.27
C VAL A 77 -14.21 9.67 4.91
N PRO A 78 -14.99 9.82 3.82
CA PRO A 78 -14.45 9.89 2.47
C PRO A 78 -13.69 11.19 2.21
N VAL A 79 -12.53 11.09 1.57
CA VAL A 79 -11.79 12.24 1.02
C VAL A 79 -11.99 12.28 -0.49
N GLU A 80 -12.65 13.32 -0.97
CA GLU A 80 -12.87 13.54 -2.40
C GLU A 80 -11.55 13.91 -3.11
N LEU A 81 -11.27 13.19 -4.19
CA LEU A 81 -10.17 13.46 -5.11
C LEU A 81 -10.73 13.67 -6.51
N SER A 82 -10.34 14.77 -7.17
CA SER A 82 -10.67 14.97 -8.57
C SER A 82 -9.86 14.02 -9.47
N ALA A 83 -10.28 13.82 -10.73
CA ALA A 83 -9.47 13.06 -11.69
C ALA A 83 -8.03 13.61 -11.81
N GLN A 84 -7.87 14.94 -11.78
CA GLN A 84 -6.55 15.58 -11.80
C GLN A 84 -5.74 15.33 -10.51
N ASP A 85 -6.40 15.24 -9.35
CA ASP A 85 -5.70 14.85 -8.11
C ASP A 85 -5.25 13.38 -8.19
N VAL A 86 -6.07 12.48 -8.73
CA VAL A 86 -5.69 11.08 -8.93
C VAL A 86 -4.46 10.98 -9.83
N GLU A 87 -4.46 11.66 -10.98
CA GLU A 87 -3.34 11.69 -11.92
C GLU A 87 -2.06 12.27 -11.27
N HIS A 88 -2.14 13.44 -10.63
CA HIS A 88 -0.94 14.13 -10.15
C HIS A 88 -0.44 13.66 -8.78
N TYR A 89 -1.33 13.37 -7.84
CA TYR A 89 -0.95 12.96 -6.48
C TYR A 89 -0.76 11.45 -6.38
N TYR A 90 -1.68 10.64 -6.92
CA TYR A 90 -1.65 9.20 -6.73
C TYR A 90 -0.81 8.51 -7.81
N GLU A 91 -1.11 8.72 -9.08
CA GLU A 91 -0.36 8.11 -10.18
C GLU A 91 1.03 8.75 -10.32
N GLY A 92 1.11 10.08 -10.32
CA GLY A 92 2.35 10.86 -10.41
C GLY A 92 3.20 10.79 -9.15
N PHE A 93 2.95 11.67 -8.17
CA PHE A 93 3.87 11.81 -7.02
C PHE A 93 4.03 10.52 -6.21
N SER A 94 2.92 9.85 -5.91
CA SER A 94 2.98 8.66 -5.06
C SER A 94 3.59 7.48 -5.83
N ASN A 95 3.10 7.15 -7.02
CA ASN A 95 3.47 5.91 -7.70
C ASN A 95 4.57 6.05 -8.76
N ASP A 96 4.88 7.25 -9.25
CA ASP A 96 5.96 7.49 -10.23
C ASP A 96 7.14 8.31 -9.65
N THR A 97 6.96 8.97 -8.49
CA THR A 97 8.09 9.58 -7.73
C THR A 97 8.49 8.74 -6.53
N LEU A 98 7.61 8.58 -5.53
CA LEU A 98 7.98 7.99 -4.24
C LEU A 98 8.17 6.48 -4.31
N TRP A 99 7.25 5.77 -4.94
CA TRP A 99 7.30 4.31 -5.04
C TRP A 99 8.61 3.80 -5.68
N PRO A 100 9.01 4.22 -6.90
CA PRO A 100 10.27 3.77 -7.47
C PRO A 100 11.48 4.20 -6.64
N LEU A 101 11.47 5.42 -6.09
CA LEU A 101 12.57 5.93 -5.26
C LEU A 101 12.79 5.10 -4.00
N TYR A 102 11.71 4.70 -3.33
CA TYR A 102 11.77 3.97 -2.06
C TYR A 102 12.02 2.48 -2.26
N HIS A 103 11.84 1.97 -3.48
CA HIS A 103 12.17 0.61 -3.89
C HIS A 103 13.46 0.59 -4.72
N ASP A 104 14.49 1.27 -4.22
CA ASP A 104 15.85 1.23 -4.74
C ASP A 104 16.01 1.62 -6.22
N VAL A 105 15.12 2.47 -6.74
CA VAL A 105 15.21 3.02 -8.10
C VAL A 105 15.21 1.89 -9.15
N ILE A 106 14.48 0.80 -8.91
CA ILE A 106 14.26 -0.30 -9.88
C ILE A 106 13.75 0.26 -11.22
N VAL A 107 12.88 1.27 -11.13
CA VAL A 107 12.48 2.16 -12.22
C VAL A 107 12.96 3.57 -11.86
N GLN A 108 13.36 4.36 -12.85
CA GLN A 108 13.79 5.74 -12.62
C GLN A 108 12.60 6.62 -12.16
N PRO A 109 12.69 7.28 -10.99
CA PRO A 109 11.65 8.21 -10.54
C PRO A 109 11.55 9.46 -11.41
N SER A 110 10.32 9.91 -11.64
CA SER A 110 10.03 11.19 -12.29
C SER A 110 9.82 12.27 -11.23
N TYR A 111 10.32 13.49 -11.46
CA TYR A 111 10.19 14.61 -10.51
C TYR A 111 9.49 15.82 -11.14
N HIS A 112 8.23 16.04 -10.77
CA HIS A 112 7.43 17.16 -11.28
C HIS A 112 6.89 18.04 -10.14
N ARG A 113 7.10 19.35 -10.25
CA ARG A 113 6.62 20.31 -9.24
C ARG A 113 5.10 20.32 -9.12
N THR A 114 4.39 20.16 -10.24
CA THR A 114 2.92 20.09 -10.27
C THR A 114 2.38 18.89 -9.47
N TRP A 115 3.08 17.76 -9.53
CA TRP A 115 2.75 16.56 -8.74
C TRP A 115 2.98 16.79 -7.25
N TRP A 116 4.09 17.43 -6.88
CA TRP A 116 4.33 17.83 -5.49
C TRP A 116 3.26 18.79 -4.96
N ASP A 117 2.84 19.77 -5.76
CA ASP A 117 1.82 20.72 -5.35
C ASP A 117 0.46 20.01 -5.15
N ALA A 118 0.12 19.05 -6.00
CA ALA A 118 -1.04 18.18 -5.79
C ALA A 118 -0.89 17.34 -4.52
N TYR A 119 0.29 16.75 -4.29
CA TYR A 119 0.58 15.94 -3.12
C TYR A 119 0.38 16.71 -1.80
N ARG A 120 0.84 17.96 -1.76
CA ARG A 120 0.60 18.86 -0.62
C ARG A 120 -0.87 19.18 -0.43
N ARG A 121 -1.60 19.56 -1.49
CA ARG A 121 -3.03 19.90 -1.40
C ARG A 121 -3.86 18.71 -0.93
N VAL A 122 -3.60 17.52 -1.45
CA VAL A 122 -4.31 16.30 -1.06
C VAL A 122 -3.98 15.93 0.39
N ASN A 123 -2.70 15.95 0.80
CA ASN A 123 -2.33 15.71 2.20
C ASN A 123 -3.01 16.70 3.16
N GLN A 124 -3.20 17.96 2.76
CA GLN A 124 -3.94 18.93 3.57
C GLN A 124 -5.41 18.51 3.75
N ARG A 125 -6.10 18.08 2.68
CA ARG A 125 -7.49 17.58 2.80
C ARG A 125 -7.61 16.39 3.74
N PHE A 126 -6.67 15.45 3.67
CA PHE A 126 -6.61 14.31 4.60
C PHE A 126 -6.39 14.77 6.05
N ALA A 127 -5.53 15.75 6.29
CA ALA A 127 -5.31 16.33 7.60
C ALA A 127 -6.56 17.07 8.13
N ASP A 128 -7.25 17.83 7.27
CA ASP A 128 -8.48 18.56 7.62
C ASP A 128 -9.63 17.59 7.99
N ALA A 129 -9.80 16.52 7.21
CA ALA A 129 -10.79 15.48 7.47
C ALA A 129 -10.50 14.76 8.81
N ALA A 130 -9.25 14.36 9.05
CA ALA A 130 -8.86 13.74 10.31
C ALA A 130 -9.01 14.69 11.51
N ALA A 131 -8.71 15.98 11.34
CA ALA A 131 -8.86 16.99 12.39
C ALA A 131 -10.32 17.19 12.83
N THR A 132 -11.26 17.06 11.89
CA THR A 132 -12.70 17.24 12.12
C THR A 132 -13.29 16.10 12.98
N VAL A 133 -12.88 14.86 12.70
CA VAL A 133 -13.50 13.66 13.29
C VAL A 133 -12.78 13.12 14.53
N ALA A 134 -11.54 13.55 14.79
CA ALA A 134 -10.78 13.10 15.96
C ALA A 134 -11.24 13.77 17.26
N ALA A 135 -11.50 12.97 18.30
CA ALA A 135 -11.82 13.45 19.64
C ALA A 135 -10.69 14.31 20.25
N PRO A 136 -10.98 15.21 21.21
CA PRO A 136 -9.94 15.88 22.00
C PRO A 136 -8.95 14.89 22.63
N GLY A 137 -7.66 15.03 22.33
CA GLY A 137 -6.62 14.11 22.83
C GLY A 137 -6.63 12.70 22.21
N GLY A 138 -7.44 12.49 21.17
CA GLY A 138 -7.57 11.24 20.43
C GLY A 138 -6.26 10.80 19.75
N ILE A 139 -6.24 9.55 19.29
CA ILE A 139 -5.13 8.95 18.57
C ILE A 139 -5.44 9.01 17.07
N VAL A 140 -4.56 9.60 16.29
CA VAL A 140 -4.63 9.54 14.83
C VAL A 140 -3.46 8.74 14.30
N TRP A 141 -3.76 7.66 13.58
CA TRP A 141 -2.78 6.78 13.00
C TRP A 141 -2.76 6.91 11.48
N VAL A 142 -1.74 7.60 10.99
CA VAL A 142 -1.52 7.88 9.56
C VAL A 142 -0.71 6.75 8.94
N HIS A 143 -1.12 6.30 7.76
CA HIS A 143 -0.48 5.21 7.06
C HIS A 143 0.06 5.59 5.69
N ASP A 144 1.30 5.15 5.51
CA ASP A 144 1.99 4.94 4.25
C ASP A 144 2.44 6.18 3.47
N TYR A 145 3.23 5.93 2.42
CA TYR A 145 4.02 6.91 1.69
C TYR A 145 3.19 8.01 0.99
N GLN A 146 1.90 7.80 0.77
CA GLN A 146 1.05 8.81 0.15
C GLN A 146 0.73 9.96 1.12
N LEU A 147 0.83 9.74 2.43
CA LEU A 147 0.35 10.67 3.46
C LEU A 147 1.47 11.18 4.39
N GLN A 148 2.70 11.29 3.88
CA GLN A 148 3.87 11.64 4.70
C GLN A 148 3.85 13.08 5.26
N LEU A 149 2.99 13.97 4.74
CA LEU A 149 2.87 15.35 5.24
C LEU A 149 1.74 15.53 6.24
N VAL A 150 0.78 14.60 6.25
CA VAL A 150 -0.38 14.63 7.16
C VAL A 150 0.03 14.81 8.62
N PRO A 151 1.07 14.12 9.18
CA PRO A 151 1.37 14.27 10.60
C PRO A 151 1.70 15.71 11.00
N ALA A 152 2.52 16.43 10.23
CA ALA A 152 2.85 17.82 10.53
C ALA A 152 1.68 18.78 10.29
N MET A 153 0.92 18.57 9.20
CA MET A 153 -0.27 19.37 8.89
C MET A 153 -1.32 19.23 9.99
N LEU A 154 -1.61 17.98 10.39
CA LEU A 154 -2.57 17.68 11.46
C LEU A 154 -2.10 18.22 12.81
N ARG A 155 -0.81 18.14 13.12
CA ARG A 155 -0.24 18.73 14.34
C ARG A 155 -0.49 20.24 14.43
N ALA A 156 -0.32 20.96 13.33
CA ALA A 156 -0.58 22.39 13.28
C ALA A 156 -2.06 22.75 13.50
N LEU A 157 -2.98 21.89 13.04
CA LEU A 157 -4.42 22.06 13.23
C LEU A 157 -4.87 21.70 14.66
N ARG A 158 -4.33 20.59 15.17
CA ARG A 158 -4.79 19.92 16.39
C ARG A 158 -3.59 19.49 17.24
N PRO A 159 -2.98 20.41 18.01
CA PRO A 159 -1.81 20.12 18.85
C PRO A 159 -2.13 19.23 20.07
N ASP A 160 -3.40 18.91 20.33
CA ASP A 160 -3.85 18.04 21.41
C ASP A 160 -3.74 16.54 21.08
N LEU A 161 -3.79 16.17 19.79
CA LEU A 161 -3.82 14.77 19.35
C LEU A 161 -2.53 14.01 19.64
N ARG A 162 -2.62 12.68 19.68
CA ARG A 162 -1.47 11.76 19.63
C ARG A 162 -1.36 11.19 18.22
N ILE A 163 -0.24 11.42 17.53
CA ILE A 163 -0.12 11.10 16.10
C ILE A 163 0.89 9.97 15.90
N GLY A 164 0.43 8.86 15.34
CA GLY A 164 1.29 7.78 14.85
C GLY A 164 1.42 7.85 13.33
N PHE A 165 2.60 7.53 12.80
CA PHE A 165 2.81 7.27 11.38
C PHE A 165 3.43 5.89 11.17
N PHE A 166 2.97 5.12 10.19
CA PHE A 166 3.60 3.85 9.82
C PHE A 166 3.86 3.77 8.31
N LEU A 167 5.12 3.53 7.92
CA LEU A 167 5.51 3.32 6.52
C LEU A 167 5.46 1.82 6.18
N HIS A 168 4.63 1.46 5.20
CA HIS A 168 4.45 0.05 4.81
C HIS A 168 5.49 -0.41 3.79
N ILE A 169 6.02 0.52 3.00
CA ILE A 169 7.11 0.29 2.06
C ILE A 169 8.49 0.47 2.74
N PRO A 170 9.60 0.07 2.09
CA PRO A 170 10.93 0.37 2.60
C PRO A 170 11.17 1.87 2.72
N PHE A 171 12.08 2.27 3.61
CA PHE A 171 12.65 3.62 3.59
C PHE A 171 14.06 3.54 2.99
N PRO A 172 14.33 4.24 1.88
CA PRO A 172 15.54 4.04 1.09
C PRO A 172 16.80 4.52 1.82
N ALA A 173 17.96 4.07 1.36
CA ALA A 173 19.24 4.60 1.82
C ALA A 173 19.32 6.12 1.59
N THR A 174 20.09 6.81 2.45
CA THR A 174 20.16 8.29 2.47
C THR A 174 20.64 8.87 1.13
N GLU A 175 21.48 8.15 0.41
CA GLU A 175 22.04 8.48 -0.90
C GLU A 175 20.97 8.47 -1.99
N LEU A 176 20.07 7.49 -1.97
CA LEU A 176 18.93 7.45 -2.89
C LEU A 176 17.92 8.53 -2.50
N PHE A 177 17.57 8.63 -1.21
CA PHE A 177 16.65 9.65 -0.72
C PHE A 177 17.10 11.08 -1.04
N ALA A 178 18.42 11.32 -1.17
CA ALA A 178 18.99 12.61 -1.56
C ALA A 178 18.47 13.13 -2.91
N GLN A 179 18.06 12.23 -3.81
CA GLN A 179 17.55 12.56 -5.14
C GLN A 179 16.21 13.31 -5.08
N LEU A 180 15.41 13.10 -4.01
CA LEU A 180 14.11 13.75 -3.87
C LEU A 180 14.29 15.27 -3.66
N PRO A 181 13.73 16.13 -4.55
CA PRO A 181 13.83 17.58 -4.40
C PRO A 181 13.21 18.08 -3.09
N TRP A 182 12.12 17.44 -2.65
CA TRP A 182 11.34 17.78 -1.46
C TRP A 182 11.69 16.94 -0.21
N ARG A 183 12.87 16.32 -0.18
CA ARG A 183 13.35 15.45 0.90
C ARG A 183 13.22 16.05 2.30
N ARG A 184 13.50 17.35 2.44
CA ARG A 184 13.43 18.04 3.73
C ARG A 184 11.97 18.14 4.20
N GLN A 185 11.08 18.57 3.31
CA GLN A 185 9.65 18.72 3.59
C GLN A 185 8.99 17.39 3.93
N VAL A 186 9.39 16.29 3.27
CA VAL A 186 8.91 14.94 3.63
C VAL A 186 9.35 14.54 5.02
N ILE A 187 10.62 14.75 5.39
CA ILE A 187 11.10 14.46 6.75
C ILE A 187 10.37 15.32 7.78
N GLU A 188 10.24 16.63 7.54
CA GLU A 188 9.52 17.55 8.42
C GLU A 188 8.05 17.15 8.57
N GLY A 189 7.42 16.70 7.48
CA GLY A 189 6.08 16.11 7.47
C GLY A 189 5.95 14.94 8.44
N LEU A 190 6.87 13.98 8.32
CA LEU A 190 6.90 12.79 9.18
C LEU A 190 7.20 13.12 10.64
N LEU A 191 8.10 14.07 10.91
CA LEU A 191 8.43 14.55 12.27
C LEU A 191 7.26 15.28 12.97
N GLY A 192 6.14 15.51 12.27
CA GLY A 192 4.88 15.88 12.90
C GLY A 192 4.32 14.82 13.84
N ALA A 193 4.61 13.53 13.60
CA ALA A 193 4.16 12.42 14.43
C ALA A 193 4.88 12.36 15.79
N ASP A 194 4.28 11.67 16.76
CA ASP A 194 4.91 11.31 18.04
C ASP A 194 5.63 9.95 17.96
N LEU A 195 5.12 9.05 17.11
CA LEU A 195 5.71 7.75 16.81
C LEU A 195 5.76 7.51 15.30
N ILE A 196 6.93 7.15 14.77
CA ILE A 196 7.14 6.76 13.38
C ILE A 196 7.58 5.29 13.35
N GLY A 197 6.80 4.44 12.71
CA GLY A 197 7.03 3.01 12.60
C GLY A 197 7.46 2.58 11.20
N PHE A 198 8.35 1.58 11.15
CA PHE A 198 8.83 0.94 9.93
C PHE A 198 8.73 -0.59 10.03
N GLN A 199 8.72 -1.27 8.88
CA GLN A 199 8.73 -2.74 8.82
C GLN A 199 10.02 -3.37 9.39
N ARG A 200 11.18 -2.73 9.15
CA ARG A 200 12.52 -3.29 9.43
C ARG A 200 13.43 -2.24 10.05
N ALA A 201 14.42 -2.71 10.83
CA ALA A 201 15.42 -1.85 11.46
C ALA A 201 16.25 -1.03 10.46
N GLY A 202 16.50 -1.57 9.26
CA GLY A 202 17.17 -0.84 8.19
C GLY A 202 16.46 0.46 7.81
N GLY A 203 15.13 0.40 7.60
CA GLY A 203 14.33 1.58 7.26
C GLY A 203 14.33 2.63 8.38
N ALA A 204 14.19 2.18 9.63
CA ALA A 204 14.28 3.07 10.80
C ALA A 204 15.66 3.75 10.92
N SER A 205 16.75 3.01 10.69
CA SER A 205 18.11 3.54 10.70
C SER A 205 18.32 4.57 9.58
N ASN A 206 17.87 4.25 8.36
CA ASN A 206 17.95 5.15 7.21
C ASN A 206 17.18 6.45 7.46
N PHE A 207 15.98 6.37 8.02
CA PHE A 207 15.20 7.56 8.37
C PHE A 207 15.94 8.45 9.38
N LEU A 208 16.49 7.88 10.46
CA LEU A 208 17.26 8.64 11.45
C LEU A 208 18.53 9.29 10.84
N GLN A 209 19.18 8.62 9.88
CA GLN A 209 20.30 9.20 9.14
C GLN A 209 19.85 10.37 8.25
N ALA A 210 18.73 10.22 7.55
CA ALA A 210 18.16 11.26 6.71
C ALA A 210 17.74 12.49 7.55
N VAL A 211 17.14 12.28 8.73
CA VAL A 211 16.82 13.34 9.70
C VAL A 211 18.06 14.15 10.06
N ARG A 212 19.12 13.48 10.56
CA ARG A 212 20.38 14.14 10.94
C ARG A 212 20.97 14.95 9.79
N ARG A 213 20.89 14.42 8.56
CA ARG A 213 21.50 15.04 7.38
C ARG A 213 20.73 16.24 6.86
N TYR A 214 19.39 16.23 6.90
CA TYR A 214 18.57 17.17 6.14
C TYR A 214 17.78 18.18 6.98
N THR A 215 17.53 17.92 8.27
CA THR A 215 16.78 18.86 9.14
C THR A 215 17.65 19.53 10.21
N GLY A 216 18.84 18.98 10.49
CA GLY A 216 19.71 19.46 11.58
C GLY A 216 19.25 19.01 12.97
N ALA A 217 18.18 18.20 13.07
CA ALA A 217 17.69 17.67 14.33
C ALA A 217 18.68 16.66 14.93
N VAL A 218 18.78 16.66 16.26
CA VAL A 218 19.64 15.75 17.01
C VAL A 218 18.89 14.43 17.22
N THR A 219 19.57 13.31 17.05
CA THR A 219 19.01 11.99 17.34
C THR A 219 19.80 11.29 18.43
N ARG A 220 19.13 10.67 19.40
CA ARG A 220 19.74 9.83 20.43
C ARG A 220 19.10 8.45 20.41
N GLY A 221 19.81 7.47 19.88
CA GLY A 221 19.25 6.13 19.63
C GLY A 221 18.00 6.22 18.75
N PRO A 222 16.87 5.60 19.13
CA PRO A 222 15.63 5.60 18.35
C PRO A 222 14.77 6.86 18.55
N VAL A 223 15.33 7.97 19.04
CA VAL A 223 14.57 9.18 19.35
C VAL A 223 15.17 10.38 18.65
N VAL A 224 14.33 11.15 17.96
CA VAL A 224 14.65 12.49 17.46
C VAL A 224 14.31 13.50 18.56
N LEU A 225 15.26 14.36 18.90
CA LEU A 225 15.17 15.35 19.96
C LEU A 225 14.92 16.74 19.37
N ASP A 226 14.38 17.62 20.22
CA ASP A 226 14.21 19.04 19.98
C ASP A 226 13.53 19.38 18.65
N VAL A 227 12.53 18.57 18.27
CA VAL A 227 11.71 18.84 17.08
C VAL A 227 10.90 20.11 17.35
N PRO A 228 11.00 21.16 16.51
CA PRO A 228 10.30 22.41 16.73
C PRO A 228 8.79 22.23 16.90
N SER A 229 8.20 22.97 17.84
CA SER A 229 6.75 23.08 18.02
C SER A 229 6.40 24.45 18.64
N ASP A 230 5.13 24.84 18.56
CA ASP A 230 4.66 26.15 19.05
C ASP A 230 4.70 26.30 20.57
N ALA A 231 4.82 25.19 21.32
CA ALA A 231 4.89 25.20 22.79
C ALA A 231 6.30 24.88 23.30
N GLU A 232 6.67 23.60 23.29
CA GLU A 232 7.96 23.10 23.78
C GLU A 232 8.60 22.16 22.74
N PRO A 233 9.94 22.04 22.71
CA PRO A 233 10.60 21.10 21.81
C PRO A 233 10.09 19.67 22.04
N ARG A 234 9.65 19.01 20.96
CA ARG A 234 9.08 17.67 21.03
C ARG A 234 10.13 16.59 20.81
N ARG A 235 9.81 15.38 21.28
CA ARG A 235 10.58 14.16 21.02
C ARG A 235 9.76 13.23 20.15
N VAL A 236 10.35 12.73 19.08
CA VAL A 236 9.71 11.79 18.15
C VAL A 236 10.37 10.43 18.29
N ARG A 237 9.58 9.40 18.57
CA ARG A 237 10.08 8.02 18.69
C ARG A 237 10.05 7.34 17.33
N VAL A 238 11.11 6.62 17.01
CA VAL A 238 11.23 5.81 15.80
C VAL A 238 11.31 4.34 16.20
N GLY A 239 10.47 3.50 15.61
CA GLY A 239 10.36 2.09 15.98
C GLY A 239 10.23 1.16 14.78
N THR A 240 10.32 -0.13 15.06
CA THR A 240 10.14 -1.20 14.07
C THR A 240 9.01 -2.11 14.50
N PHE A 241 7.99 -2.23 13.65
CA PHE A 241 6.80 -3.04 13.92
C PHE A 241 6.47 -3.84 12.66
N PRO A 242 7.10 -5.01 12.46
CA PRO A 242 6.84 -5.83 11.27
C PRO A 242 5.36 -6.24 11.22
N ILE A 243 4.66 -5.83 10.16
CA ILE A 243 3.27 -6.20 9.96
C ILE A 243 3.15 -7.70 9.68
N SER A 244 2.02 -8.28 10.06
CA SER A 244 1.69 -9.68 9.78
C SER A 244 0.23 -9.78 9.32
N ILE A 245 -0.21 -10.99 9.04
CA ILE A 245 -1.59 -11.33 8.72
C ILE A 245 -2.29 -11.95 9.92
N ASP A 246 -3.62 -12.05 9.85
CA ASP A 246 -4.39 -12.94 10.72
C ASP A 246 -4.13 -14.42 10.33
N SER A 247 -3.04 -14.97 10.86
CA SER A 247 -2.58 -16.32 10.53
C SER A 247 -3.61 -17.39 10.91
N ALA A 248 -4.36 -17.19 12.00
CA ALA A 248 -5.36 -18.14 12.47
C ALA A 248 -6.55 -18.22 11.51
N ARG A 249 -7.03 -17.08 11.01
CA ARG A 249 -8.12 -17.03 10.03
C ARG A 249 -7.75 -17.73 8.73
N PHE A 250 -6.54 -17.53 8.22
CA PHE A 250 -6.09 -18.19 6.99
C PHE A 250 -5.85 -19.69 7.17
N ASP A 251 -5.28 -20.14 8.30
CA ASP A 251 -5.17 -21.57 8.61
C ASP A 251 -6.54 -22.24 8.67
N ALA A 252 -7.52 -21.60 9.32
CA ALA A 252 -8.88 -22.11 9.39
C ALA A 252 -9.55 -22.17 8.00
N LEU A 253 -9.43 -21.11 7.18
CA LEU A 253 -9.99 -21.05 5.83
C LEU A 253 -9.42 -22.16 4.93
N ALA A 254 -8.10 -22.33 4.92
CA ALA A 254 -7.41 -23.33 4.10
C ALA A 254 -7.82 -24.77 4.45
N ARG A 255 -8.27 -25.03 5.69
CA ARG A 255 -8.72 -26.35 6.15
C ARG A 255 -10.19 -26.64 5.86
N THR A 256 -10.95 -25.69 5.32
CA THR A 256 -12.37 -25.91 5.05
C THR A 256 -12.57 -26.94 3.92
N PRO A 257 -13.60 -27.81 3.99
CA PRO A 257 -13.82 -28.84 2.97
C PRO A 257 -14.02 -28.27 1.56
N CYS A 258 -14.66 -27.11 1.41
CA CYS A 258 -14.86 -26.46 0.11
C CYS A 258 -13.55 -25.99 -0.52
N VAL A 259 -12.65 -25.37 0.25
CA VAL A 259 -11.32 -24.94 -0.23
C VAL A 259 -10.46 -26.15 -0.59
N GLN A 260 -10.45 -27.19 0.24
CA GLN A 260 -9.72 -28.43 -0.04
C GLN A 260 -10.23 -29.14 -1.30
N GLU A 261 -11.54 -29.11 -1.54
CA GLU A 261 -12.12 -29.64 -2.78
C GLU A 261 -11.76 -28.76 -3.98
N ARG A 262 -11.85 -27.43 -3.86
CA ARG A 262 -11.44 -26.51 -4.92
C ARG A 262 -9.97 -26.68 -5.29
N ALA A 263 -9.08 -26.85 -4.32
CA ALA A 263 -7.66 -27.11 -4.55
C ALA A 263 -7.43 -28.39 -5.41
N ARG A 264 -8.21 -29.46 -5.17
CA ARG A 264 -8.16 -30.67 -6.00
C ARG A 264 -8.69 -30.41 -7.42
N GLN A 265 -9.75 -29.62 -7.54
CA GLN A 265 -10.32 -29.25 -8.83
C GLN A 265 -9.34 -28.41 -9.65
N VAL A 266 -8.71 -27.40 -9.05
CA VAL A 266 -7.65 -26.61 -9.70
C VAL A 266 -6.53 -27.53 -10.20
N ARG A 267 -6.04 -28.46 -9.38
CA ARG A 267 -5.03 -29.44 -9.85
C ARG A 267 -5.52 -30.30 -11.01
N ALA A 268 -6.78 -30.73 -11.00
CA ALA A 268 -7.35 -31.50 -12.09
C ALA A 268 -7.51 -30.67 -13.38
N GLU A 269 -7.94 -29.40 -13.27
CA GLU A 269 -8.04 -28.44 -14.36
C GLU A 269 -6.67 -28.14 -15.00
N LEU A 270 -5.60 -28.19 -14.21
CA LEU A 270 -4.21 -28.09 -14.68
C LEU A 270 -3.67 -29.37 -15.35
N GLY A 271 -4.47 -30.45 -15.42
CA GLY A 271 -4.05 -31.73 -15.99
C GLY A 271 -3.35 -32.66 -15.00
N ASN A 272 -3.53 -32.45 -13.69
CA ASN A 272 -2.87 -33.19 -12.61
C ASN A 272 -1.34 -33.23 -12.73
N PRO A 273 -0.65 -32.08 -12.81
CA PRO A 273 0.80 -32.05 -12.80
C PRO A 273 1.33 -32.66 -11.49
N ASP A 274 2.54 -33.21 -11.51
CA ASP A 274 3.22 -33.69 -10.30
C ASP A 274 3.54 -32.50 -9.38
N VAL A 275 4.06 -31.42 -9.97
CA VAL A 275 4.49 -30.22 -9.26
C VAL A 275 3.71 -29.00 -9.75
N VAL A 276 3.16 -28.24 -8.79
CA VAL A 276 2.59 -26.91 -9.04
C VAL A 276 3.46 -25.88 -8.34
N LEU A 277 4.01 -24.96 -9.12
CA LEU A 277 4.65 -23.75 -8.62
C LEU A 277 3.61 -22.63 -8.63
N LEU A 278 3.58 -21.81 -7.59
CA LEU A 278 2.60 -20.72 -7.47
C LEU A 278 3.30 -19.39 -7.20
N GLY A 279 2.94 -18.38 -7.99
CA GLY A 279 3.27 -16.98 -7.76
C GLY A 279 2.01 -16.14 -7.69
N VAL A 280 1.85 -15.37 -6.60
CA VAL A 280 0.70 -14.46 -6.41
C VAL A 280 1.23 -13.09 -6.04
N ASP A 281 1.08 -12.15 -6.96
CA ASP A 281 1.64 -10.80 -6.81
C ASP A 281 0.72 -9.78 -7.49
N ARG A 282 0.73 -8.52 -7.03
CA ARG A 282 0.31 -7.42 -7.93
C ARG A 282 1.29 -7.36 -9.10
N LEU A 283 0.82 -7.01 -10.29
CA LEU A 283 1.70 -6.77 -11.43
C LEU A 283 2.49 -5.48 -11.19
N ASP A 284 3.66 -5.61 -10.55
CA ASP A 284 4.47 -4.51 -10.05
C ASP A 284 5.95 -4.87 -10.17
N TYR A 285 6.77 -3.92 -10.64
CA TYR A 285 8.18 -4.18 -10.98
C TYR A 285 9.03 -4.57 -9.77
N THR A 286 8.54 -4.31 -8.56
CA THR A 286 9.18 -4.71 -7.30
C THR A 286 9.07 -6.21 -7.00
N LYS A 287 8.22 -6.95 -7.73
CA LYS A 287 7.87 -8.35 -7.41
C LYS A 287 8.73 -9.39 -8.08
N GLY A 288 9.57 -8.98 -9.03
CA GLY A 288 10.50 -9.90 -9.70
C GLY A 288 9.81 -11.00 -10.50
N ILE A 289 8.57 -10.80 -10.96
CA ILE A 289 7.80 -11.79 -11.74
C ILE A 289 8.60 -12.23 -12.99
N ARG A 290 9.24 -11.29 -13.68
CA ARG A 290 10.13 -11.59 -14.81
C ARG A 290 11.29 -12.50 -14.43
N HIS A 291 11.95 -12.23 -13.30
CA HIS A 291 13.05 -13.06 -12.81
C HIS A 291 12.58 -14.48 -12.45
N ARG A 292 11.40 -14.61 -11.83
CA ARG A 292 10.78 -15.90 -11.53
C ARG A 292 10.51 -16.71 -12.80
N LEU A 293 9.93 -16.08 -13.82
CA LEU A 293 9.67 -16.71 -15.11
C LEU A 293 10.96 -17.11 -15.84
N GLN A 294 11.98 -16.25 -15.82
CA GLN A 294 13.29 -16.55 -16.40
C GLN A 294 13.94 -17.76 -15.73
N ALA A 295 14.02 -17.77 -14.40
CA ALA A 295 14.57 -18.89 -13.65
C ALA A 295 13.78 -20.19 -13.89
N TYR A 296 12.45 -20.11 -14.01
CA TYR A 296 11.62 -21.25 -14.38
C TYR A 296 11.97 -21.76 -15.78
N GLY A 297 12.08 -20.87 -16.76
CA GLY A 297 12.49 -21.22 -18.13
C GLY A 297 13.86 -21.89 -18.20
N GLU A 298 14.85 -21.36 -17.50
CA GLU A 298 16.19 -21.95 -17.42
C GLU A 298 16.15 -23.36 -16.81
N MET A 299 15.35 -23.60 -15.77
CA MET A 299 15.19 -24.93 -15.19
C MET A 299 14.54 -25.94 -16.13
N LEU A 300 13.62 -25.49 -17.01
CA LEU A 300 13.04 -26.34 -18.06
C LEU A 300 14.10 -26.65 -19.14
N GLU A 301 14.85 -25.64 -19.58
CA GLU A 301 15.92 -25.78 -20.58
C GLU A 301 17.02 -26.74 -20.10
N GLU A 302 17.44 -26.63 -18.84
CA GLU A 302 18.44 -27.47 -18.20
C GLU A 302 17.93 -28.89 -17.89
N GLY A 303 16.66 -29.19 -18.15
CA GLY A 303 16.02 -30.48 -17.84
C GLY A 303 15.93 -30.78 -16.34
N ARG A 304 15.99 -29.74 -15.50
CA ARG A 304 15.89 -29.85 -14.03
C ARG A 304 14.45 -29.95 -13.55
N LEU A 305 13.51 -29.46 -14.34
CA LEU A 305 12.08 -29.64 -14.16
C LEU A 305 11.48 -30.28 -15.41
N PRO A 306 10.68 -31.36 -15.27
CA PRO A 306 10.01 -31.97 -16.42
C PRO A 306 8.87 -31.05 -16.88
N PRO A 307 8.84 -30.62 -18.16
CA PRO A 307 7.80 -29.73 -18.66
C PRO A 307 6.41 -30.36 -18.61
N ASP A 308 6.27 -31.67 -18.85
CA ASP A 308 4.98 -32.37 -18.84
C ASP A 308 4.42 -32.64 -17.43
N GLY A 309 5.25 -32.51 -16.39
CA GLY A 309 4.89 -32.80 -15.00
C GLY A 309 4.90 -31.57 -14.08
N THR A 310 5.23 -30.39 -14.60
CA THR A 310 5.40 -29.17 -13.81
C THR A 310 4.62 -28.02 -14.42
N THR A 311 3.81 -27.35 -13.62
CA THR A 311 3.09 -26.14 -14.03
C THR A 311 3.40 -25.00 -13.09
N LEU A 312 3.78 -23.84 -13.64
CA LEU A 312 3.84 -22.58 -12.93
C LEU A 312 2.52 -21.82 -13.11
N VAL A 313 1.80 -21.62 -12.02
CA VAL A 313 0.63 -20.73 -11.96
C VAL A 313 1.10 -19.35 -11.47
N GLN A 314 0.94 -18.32 -12.30
CA GLN A 314 1.21 -16.94 -11.95
C GLN A 314 -0.09 -16.15 -11.96
N VAL A 315 -0.57 -15.80 -10.76
CA VAL A 315 -1.64 -14.82 -10.58
C VAL A 315 -1.02 -13.43 -10.47
N ALA A 316 -1.38 -12.54 -11.37
CA ALA A 316 -0.93 -11.16 -11.40
C ALA A 316 -2.14 -10.22 -11.30
N THR A 317 -2.37 -9.63 -10.12
CA THR A 317 -3.48 -8.71 -9.94
C THR A 317 -3.19 -7.37 -10.66
N PRO A 318 -4.11 -6.85 -11.50
CA PRO A 318 -3.94 -5.57 -12.17
C PRO A 318 -3.65 -4.44 -11.17
N SER A 319 -2.71 -3.56 -11.50
CA SER A 319 -2.33 -2.46 -10.61
C SER A 319 -1.77 -1.29 -11.40
N ARG A 320 -2.32 -0.09 -11.19
CA ARG A 320 -1.77 1.20 -11.68
C ARG A 320 -1.51 1.21 -13.20
N GLU A 321 -2.47 0.68 -13.97
CA GLU A 321 -2.32 0.45 -15.41
C GLU A 321 -2.07 1.75 -16.21
N ASN A 322 -2.47 2.91 -15.69
CA ASN A 322 -2.22 4.22 -16.32
C ASN A 322 -0.78 4.70 -16.19
N VAL A 323 0.06 4.07 -15.36
CA VAL A 323 1.47 4.43 -15.19
C VAL A 323 2.32 3.67 -16.20
N GLY A 324 3.06 4.38 -17.05
CA GLY A 324 3.77 3.78 -18.20
C GLY A 324 4.71 2.61 -17.86
N ALA A 325 5.40 2.66 -16.71
CA ALA A 325 6.27 1.57 -16.26
C ALA A 325 5.51 0.26 -15.96
N TYR A 326 4.25 0.34 -15.54
CA TYR A 326 3.40 -0.83 -15.28
C TYR A 326 2.89 -1.45 -16.58
N ALA A 327 2.50 -0.62 -17.55
CA ALA A 327 2.13 -1.09 -18.89
C ALA A 327 3.30 -1.82 -19.57
N GLN A 328 4.51 -1.25 -19.51
CA GLN A 328 5.70 -1.90 -20.06
C GLN A 328 6.00 -3.24 -19.36
N LEU A 329 5.92 -3.29 -18.04
CA LEU A 329 6.13 -4.53 -17.28
C LEU A 329 5.14 -5.63 -17.71
N ARG A 330 3.89 -5.26 -17.94
CA ARG A 330 2.86 -6.19 -18.42
C ARG A 330 3.25 -6.82 -19.74
N ASP A 331 3.60 -6.00 -20.73
CA ASP A 331 4.04 -6.47 -22.05
C ASP A 331 5.23 -7.43 -21.93
N GLU A 332 6.22 -7.08 -21.11
CA GLU A 332 7.41 -7.89 -20.88
C GLU A 332 7.08 -9.24 -20.22
N VAL A 333 6.18 -9.26 -19.23
CA VAL A 333 5.73 -10.50 -18.56
C VAL A 333 4.95 -11.38 -19.53
N GLU A 334 3.96 -10.83 -20.22
CA GLU A 334 3.11 -11.56 -21.17
C GLU A 334 3.93 -12.13 -22.34
N GLN A 335 4.93 -11.39 -22.82
CA GLN A 335 5.87 -11.88 -23.84
C GLN A 335 6.69 -13.09 -23.35
N VAL A 336 7.21 -13.05 -22.11
CA VAL A 336 7.98 -14.18 -21.55
C VAL A 336 7.07 -15.39 -21.35
N VAL A 337 5.84 -15.20 -20.85
CA VAL A 337 4.84 -16.27 -20.71
C VAL A 337 4.56 -16.92 -22.08
N GLY A 338 4.29 -16.12 -23.10
CA GLY A 338 4.01 -16.60 -24.45
C GLY A 338 5.17 -17.41 -25.03
N ARG A 339 6.41 -16.94 -24.84
CA ARG A 339 7.62 -17.67 -25.25
C ARG A 339 7.74 -19.01 -24.55
N LEU A 340 7.65 -19.05 -23.21
CA LEU A 340 7.79 -20.30 -22.44
C LEU A 340 6.73 -21.33 -22.82
N ASN A 341 5.48 -20.90 -23.00
CA ASN A 341 4.41 -21.78 -23.46
C ASN A 341 4.61 -22.25 -24.90
N GLY A 342 5.20 -21.42 -25.78
CA GLY A 342 5.54 -21.81 -27.14
C GLY A 342 6.70 -22.80 -27.24
N ASP A 343 7.72 -22.65 -26.39
CA ASP A 343 8.93 -23.47 -26.42
C ASP A 343 8.74 -24.83 -25.71
N TYR A 344 7.97 -24.86 -24.62
CA TYR A 344 7.85 -26.04 -23.74
C TYR A 344 6.43 -26.58 -23.59
N GLY A 345 5.42 -25.93 -24.17
CA GLY A 345 4.04 -26.40 -24.14
C GLY A 345 3.77 -27.57 -25.08
N THR A 346 2.78 -28.37 -24.74
CA THR A 346 2.24 -29.43 -25.60
C THR A 346 0.73 -29.27 -25.75
N VAL A 347 0.13 -30.02 -26.68
CA VAL A 347 -1.33 -29.96 -26.87
C VAL A 347 -2.03 -30.42 -25.59
N GLY A 348 -2.73 -29.50 -24.93
CA GLY A 348 -3.45 -29.76 -23.69
C GLY A 348 -2.64 -29.54 -22.41
N HIS A 349 -1.36 -29.11 -22.51
CA HIS A 349 -0.55 -28.76 -21.35
C HIS A 349 0.27 -27.49 -21.59
N SER A 350 0.05 -26.48 -20.74
CA SER A 350 0.85 -25.25 -20.74
C SER A 350 1.74 -25.21 -19.49
N PRO A 351 3.06 -25.05 -19.65
CA PRO A 351 4.00 -25.00 -18.53
C PRO A 351 3.81 -23.76 -17.65
N VAL A 352 3.21 -22.69 -18.20
CA VAL A 352 2.84 -21.47 -17.45
C VAL A 352 1.37 -21.15 -17.64
N GLN A 353 0.64 -21.08 -16.53
CA GLN A 353 -0.72 -20.53 -16.44
C GLN A 353 -0.64 -19.12 -15.87
N TYR A 354 -0.87 -18.12 -16.72
CA TYR A 354 -0.83 -16.71 -16.34
C TYR A 354 -2.25 -16.14 -16.25
N LEU A 355 -2.58 -15.55 -15.10
CA LEU A 355 -3.92 -15.05 -14.79
C LEU A 355 -3.80 -13.57 -14.38
N HIS A 356 -4.19 -12.67 -15.28
CA HIS A 356 -4.19 -11.22 -15.02
C HIS A 356 -5.54 -10.76 -14.45
N GLN A 357 -5.88 -11.21 -13.24
CA GLN A 357 -7.15 -10.91 -12.58
C GLN A 357 -7.04 -11.02 -11.06
N SER A 358 -8.07 -10.52 -10.36
CA SER A 358 -8.22 -10.65 -8.91
C SER A 358 -9.01 -11.90 -8.56
N PHE A 359 -8.73 -12.47 -7.40
CA PHE A 359 -9.45 -13.61 -6.86
C PHE A 359 -9.83 -13.33 -5.41
N ASP A 360 -10.92 -13.94 -4.95
CA ASP A 360 -11.32 -13.84 -3.56
C ASP A 360 -10.39 -14.65 -2.65
N ALA A 361 -10.57 -14.48 -1.33
CA ALA A 361 -9.72 -15.13 -0.34
C ALA A 361 -9.84 -16.66 -0.33
N ALA A 362 -10.99 -17.22 -0.73
CA ALA A 362 -11.21 -18.66 -0.74
C ALA A 362 -10.53 -19.30 -1.95
N GLU A 363 -10.64 -18.70 -3.13
CA GLU A 363 -9.94 -19.15 -4.34
C GLU A 363 -8.42 -18.97 -4.21
N MET A 364 -7.93 -17.93 -3.52
CA MET A 364 -6.50 -17.78 -3.24
C MET A 364 -5.95 -18.76 -2.19
N ALA A 365 -6.83 -19.29 -1.33
CA ALA A 365 -6.46 -20.30 -0.33
C ALA A 365 -6.50 -21.73 -0.90
N ALA A 366 -7.24 -21.94 -1.99
CA ALA A 366 -7.28 -23.18 -2.75
C ALA A 366 -6.03 -23.32 -3.62
#